data_AF-A0A9E5PME6-F1
#
_entry.id   AF-A0A9E5PME6-F1
#
_cell.length_a   1.000
_cell.length_b   1.000
_cell.length_c   1.000
_cell.angle_alpha   90.00
_cell.angle_beta   90.00
_cell.angle_gamma   90.00
#
_symmetry.space_group_name_H-M   'P 1'
#
loop_
_entity.id
_entity.type
_entity.pdbx_description
1 polymer ?
#
loop_
_entity_poly.entity_id
_entity_poly.type
_entity_poly.pdbx_seq_one_letter_code
_entity_poly.pdbx_strand_id
1 'polypeptide(L)' 'TPFQVMSASKPVVAFSVAVLEDRGHLDVDRSVSHYIPQFKREGKGEITVLDVLTHRSGVLVPRL' A
#
# COMPACT_ATOMS: atom_id res chain seq x y z
N THR A 1 29.06 -7.48 5.12
CA THR A 1 28.17 -8.42 5.83
C THR A 1 26.73 -8.02 5.60
N PRO A 2 25.86 -8.93 5.12
CA PRO A 2 24.42 -8.66 5.06
C PRO A 2 23.83 -8.47 6.46
N PHE A 3 22.87 -7.55 6.61
CA PHE A 3 22.15 -7.30 7.87
C PHE A 3 20.70 -6.86 7.59
N GLN A 4 19.84 -6.93 8.60
CA GLN A 4 18.43 -6.52 8.50
C GLN A 4 18.29 -5.00 8.52
N VAL A 5 17.60 -4.43 7.53
CA VAL A 5 17.42 -2.97 7.37
C VAL A 5 16.08 -2.45 7.93
N MET A 6 15.21 -3.35 8.44
CA MET A 6 13.94 -3.00 9.08
C MET A 6 13.10 -2.04 8.21
N SER A 7 12.58 -0.97 8.80
CA SER A 7 11.74 0.04 8.11
C SER A 7 12.46 0.79 6.99
N ALA A 8 13.79 0.76 6.91
CA ALA A 8 14.52 1.35 5.78
C ALA A 8 14.28 0.61 4.46
N SER A 9 13.58 -0.53 4.48
CA SER A 9 13.05 -1.21 3.28
C SER A 9 11.83 -0.52 2.65
N LYS A 10 11.08 0.31 3.39
CA LYS A 10 9.83 0.94 2.89
C LYS A 10 10.03 1.80 1.63
N PRO A 11 11.09 2.63 1.51
CA PRO A 11 11.33 3.38 0.28
C PRO A 11 11.55 2.48 -0.95
N VAL A 12 12.14 1.29 -0.77
CA VAL A 12 12.33 0.33 -1.87
C VAL A 12 11.00 -0.24 -2.35
N VAL A 13 10.06 -0.50 -1.42
CA VAL A 13 8.69 -0.90 -1.75
C VAL A 13 7.94 0.25 -2.44
N ALA A 14 8.03 1.48 -1.93
CA ALA A 14 7.42 2.65 -2.55
C ALA A 14 7.95 2.89 -3.98
N PHE A 15 9.25 2.70 -4.22
CA PHE A 15 9.82 2.77 -5.56
C PHE A 15 9.25 1.70 -6.49
N SER A 16 9.06 0.48 -6.00
CA SER A 16 8.40 -0.59 -6.77
C SER A 16 6.96 -0.22 -7.16
N VAL A 17 6.24 0.47 -6.28
CA VAL A 17 4.90 0.98 -6.58
C VAL A 17 4.94 2.07 -7.66
N ALA A 18 5.87 3.01 -7.58
CA ALA A 18 6.04 4.04 -8.61
C ALA A 18 6.35 3.45 -9.99
N VAL A 19 7.16 2.38 -10.07
CA VAL A 19 7.43 1.65 -11.33
C VAL A 19 6.17 0.96 -11.88
N LEU A 20 5.32 0.42 -11.02
CA LEU A 20 4.05 -0.18 -11.45
C LEU A 20 3.05 0.86 -11.94
N GLU A 21 3.04 2.03 -11.31
CA GLU A 21 2.23 3.17 -11.72
C GLU A 21 2.66 3.73 -13.08
N ASP A 22 3.96 3.97 -13.26
CA ASP A 22 4.54 4.41 -14.53
C ASP A 22 4.19 3.45 -15.69
N ARG A 23 4.11 2.15 -15.40
CA ARG A 23 3.71 1.11 -16.38
C ARG A 23 2.21 0.95 -16.56
N GLY A 24 1.39 1.69 -15.82
CA GLY A 24 -0.08 1.61 -15.88
C GLY A 24 -0.68 0.34 -15.28
N HIS A 25 0.08 -0.39 -14.46
CA HIS A 25 -0.42 -1.57 -13.74
C HIS A 25 -1.05 -1.22 -12.38
N LEU A 26 -0.72 -0.05 -11.85
CA LEU A 26 -1.25 0.50 -10.61
C LEU A 26 -1.57 1.98 -10.82
N ASP A 27 -2.52 2.50 -10.07
CA ASP A 27 -2.93 3.91 -10.02
C ASP A 27 -3.12 4.22 -8.54
N VAL A 28 -2.28 5.10 -7.98
CA VAL A 28 -2.25 5.32 -6.52
C VAL A 28 -3.53 5.99 -6.00
N ASP A 29 -4.29 6.66 -6.88
CA ASP A 29 -5.56 7.28 -6.57
C ASP A 29 -6.74 6.28 -6.56
N ARG A 30 -6.52 5.04 -7.03
CA ARG A 30 -7.52 3.97 -6.93
C ARG A 30 -7.59 3.42 -5.51
N SER A 31 -8.78 2.95 -5.15
CA SER A 31 -8.97 2.20 -3.92
C SER A 31 -8.13 0.92 -3.91
N VAL A 32 -7.62 0.53 -2.75
CA VAL A 32 -6.98 -0.79 -2.57
C VAL A 32 -7.95 -1.92 -2.97
N SER A 33 -9.25 -1.70 -2.76
CA SER A 33 -10.31 -2.64 -3.13
C SER A 33 -10.47 -2.86 -4.64
N HIS A 34 -9.95 -1.95 -5.48
CA HIS A 34 -9.86 -2.15 -6.93
C HIS A 34 -8.93 -3.32 -7.28
N TYR A 35 -7.80 -3.43 -6.59
CA TYR A 35 -6.80 -4.49 -6.81
C TYR A 35 -7.05 -5.73 -5.93
N ILE A 36 -7.57 -5.53 -4.72
CA ILE A 36 -7.82 -6.58 -3.72
C ILE A 36 -9.28 -6.49 -3.27
N PRO A 37 -10.24 -7.09 -3.99
CA PRO A 37 -11.68 -6.90 -3.74
C PRO A 37 -12.13 -7.22 -2.31
N GLN A 38 -11.45 -8.14 -1.62
CA GLN A 38 -11.76 -8.54 -0.25
C GLN A 38 -11.38 -7.46 0.78
N PHE A 39 -10.54 -6.50 0.42
CA PHE A 39 -10.11 -5.41 1.31
C PHE A 39 -11.27 -4.49 1.71
N LYS A 40 -12.33 -4.38 0.89
CA LYS A 40 -13.49 -3.49 1.12
C LYS A 40 -14.29 -3.76 2.41
N ARG A 41 -14.04 -4.89 3.07
CA ARG A 41 -14.75 -5.30 4.30
C ARG A 41 -14.55 -4.27 5.41
N GLU A 42 -15.55 -4.17 6.28
CA GLU A 42 -15.50 -3.29 7.47
C GLU A 42 -15.31 -1.81 7.11
N GLY A 43 -15.93 -1.34 6.03
CA GLY A 43 -15.91 0.08 5.65
C GLY A 43 -14.61 0.58 5.01
N LYS A 44 -13.65 -0.31 4.70
CA LYS A 44 -12.35 0.03 4.10
C LYS A 44 -12.39 0.22 2.57
N GLY A 45 -13.58 0.32 1.98
CA GLY A 45 -13.78 0.30 0.52
C GLY A 45 -13.11 1.47 -0.22
N GLU A 46 -13.10 2.64 0.41
CA GLU A 46 -12.65 3.92 -0.19
C GLU A 46 -11.18 4.25 0.08
N ILE A 47 -10.46 3.43 0.86
CA ILE A 47 -9.05 3.66 1.15
C ILE A 47 -8.24 3.50 -0.14
N THR A 48 -7.53 4.55 -0.53
CA THR A 48 -6.66 4.55 -1.72
C THR A 48 -5.32 3.87 -1.45
N VAL A 49 -4.61 3.48 -2.52
CA VAL A 49 -3.23 3.03 -2.40
C VAL A 49 -2.36 4.16 -1.81
N LEU A 50 -2.60 5.41 -2.20
CA LEU A 50 -1.90 6.58 -1.66
C LEU A 50 -2.13 6.75 -0.15
N ASP A 51 -3.34 6.50 0.34
CA ASP A 51 -3.63 6.52 1.79
C ASP A 51 -2.80 5.48 2.55
N VAL A 52 -2.53 4.32 1.95
CA VAL A 52 -1.66 3.29 2.54
C VAL A 52 -0.20 3.75 2.53
N LEU A 53 0.30 4.23 1.39
CA LEU A 53 1.70 4.67 1.24
C LEU A 53 2.06 5.85 2.15
N THR A 54 1.08 6.69 2.49
CA THR A 54 1.26 7.90 3.30
C THR A 54 0.81 7.76 4.75
N HIS A 55 0.51 6.53 5.20
CA HIS A 55 0.06 6.24 6.57
C HIS A 55 -1.25 6.94 6.98
N ARG A 56 -2.15 7.19 6.02
CA ARG A 56 -3.45 7.83 6.21
C ARG A 56 -4.64 6.87 6.18
N SER A 57 -4.42 5.61 5.85
CA SER A 57 -5.47 4.60 5.70
C SER A 57 -6.28 4.30 6.96
N GLY A 58 -5.77 4.66 8.15
CA GLY A 58 -6.39 4.30 9.43
C GLY A 58 -6.39 2.79 9.72
N VAL A 59 -5.73 1.99 8.88
CA VAL A 59 -5.56 0.54 9.09
C VAL A 59 -4.39 0.33 10.05
N LEU A 60 -4.74 0.06 11.30
CA LEU A 60 -3.79 -0.42 12.28
C LEU A 60 -3.47 -1.89 12.00
N VAL A 61 -2.30 -2.33 12.44
CA VAL A 61 -1.94 -3.75 12.43
C VAL A 61 -3.10 -4.53 13.08
N PRO A 62 -3.65 -5.58 12.43
CA PRO A 62 -4.69 -6.39 13.03
C PRO A 62 -4.23 -6.81 14.42
N ARG A 63 -5.13 -6.82 15.40
CA ARG A 63 -4.84 -7.55 16.65
C ARG A 63 -4.38 -8.95 16.24
N LEU A 64 -3.15 -9.30 16.63
CA LEU A 64 -2.59 -10.64 16.46
C LEU A 64 -3.59 -11.69 16.95
#